data_AF-A0A1Z8MYB4-F1
#
_entry.id   AF-A0A1Z8MYB4-F1
#
_cell.length_a   1.000
_cell.length_b   1.000
_cell.length_c   1.000
_cell.angle_alpha   90.00
_cell.angle_beta   90.00
_cell.angle_gamma   90.00
#
_symmetry.space_group_name_H-M   'P 1'
#
loop_
_entity.id
_entity.type
_entity.pdbx_description
1 polymer ?
#
loop_
_entity_poly.entity_id
_entity_poly.type
_entity_poly.pdbx_seq_one_letter_code
_entity_poly.pdbx_strand_id
1 'polypeptide(L)'
;MPMSGFTKAIDVCVYTETVQWIGQGAAQARADILMKRLKGKPGIVVENLNAKPAAEWMKAHTKKNGNHVFVMYGDIPTTIYPASCAKKDSSIAEKYLEAGNTFTNSADYFFWGQGGRNKECGIQTMMDIPSIVQWDDNTQMKLTAEGKKYSPTLAKMKAIESDRPFHVDQLDKKWELEVAFASKSGNAKTDRADPCILTEQNYKGRLIQVC
;
A
#
# COMPACT_ATOMS: atom_id res chain seq x y z
N MET A 1 4.41 5.95 39.80
CA MET A 1 3.94 4.98 38.79
C MET A 1 3.93 5.68 37.44
N PRO A 2 4.69 5.25 36.42
CA PRO A 2 4.42 5.71 35.08
C PRO A 2 3.37 4.77 34.48
N MET A 3 2.19 5.31 34.15
CA MET A 3 1.25 4.63 33.26
C MET A 3 1.93 4.51 31.89
N SER A 4 2.39 3.31 31.53
CA SER A 4 2.68 2.99 30.14
C SER A 4 1.34 3.07 29.39
N GLY A 5 1.14 4.12 28.60
CA GLY A 5 0.04 4.15 27.65
C GLY A 5 0.11 2.86 26.82
N PHE A 6 -0.97 2.07 26.82
CA PHE A 6 -1.06 0.87 26.01
C PHE A 6 -0.82 1.27 24.56
N THR A 7 0.36 1.00 24.02
CA THR A 7 0.61 1.13 22.59
C THR A 7 -0.37 0.21 21.89
N LYS A 8 -1.27 0.76 21.07
CA LYS A 8 -2.25 -0.04 20.33
C LYS A 8 -1.48 -1.07 19.48
N ALA A 9 -1.78 -2.35 19.67
CA ALA A 9 -1.16 -3.41 18.88
C ALA A 9 -1.41 -3.14 17.38
N ILE A 10 -0.39 -3.39 16.57
CA ILE A 10 -0.42 -3.33 15.12
C ILE A 10 -0.19 -4.74 14.62
N ASP A 11 -1.13 -5.25 13.86
CA ASP A 11 -0.99 -6.56 13.22
C ASP A 11 -0.70 -6.35 11.73
N VAL A 12 0.23 -7.13 11.20
CA VAL A 12 0.72 -7.04 9.84
C VAL A 12 0.50 -8.38 9.15
N CYS A 13 -0.40 -8.40 8.17
CA CYS A 13 -0.59 -9.54 7.29
C CYS A 13 0.22 -9.33 6.02
N VAL A 14 1.14 -10.25 5.75
CA VAL A 14 1.89 -10.31 4.50
C VAL A 14 1.21 -11.33 3.58
N TYR A 15 1.13 -11.00 2.30
CA TYR A 15 0.54 -11.85 1.27
C TYR A 15 1.48 -11.92 0.06
N THR A 16 1.93 -13.13 -0.27
CA THR A 16 2.88 -13.39 -1.36
C THR A 16 2.38 -14.44 -2.36
N GLU A 17 1.16 -14.97 -2.21
CA GLU A 17 0.65 -16.09 -3.01
C GLU A 17 0.47 -15.71 -4.48
N THR A 18 -0.09 -14.52 -4.74
CA THR A 18 -0.15 -13.94 -6.08
C THR A 18 0.62 -12.64 -6.14
N VAL A 19 1.23 -12.40 -7.30
CA VAL A 19 2.18 -11.32 -7.56
C VAL A 19 2.06 -10.85 -9.00
N GLN A 20 2.76 -9.77 -9.35
CA GLN A 20 2.78 -9.25 -10.72
C GLN A 20 4.21 -9.16 -11.29
N TRP A 21 4.88 -8.00 -11.25
CA TRP A 21 6.14 -7.80 -11.98
C TRP A 21 7.34 -8.55 -11.42
N ILE A 22 7.19 -9.13 -10.24
CA ILE A 22 8.22 -9.99 -9.63
C ILE A 22 7.67 -11.40 -9.47
N GLY A 23 8.57 -12.39 -9.54
CA GLY A 23 8.21 -13.77 -9.24
C GLY A 23 7.89 -13.96 -7.76
N GLN A 24 7.04 -14.95 -7.46
CA GLN A 24 6.58 -15.24 -6.09
C GLN A 24 7.75 -15.51 -5.12
N GLY A 25 8.80 -16.21 -5.56
CA GLY A 25 10.01 -16.41 -4.74
C GLY A 25 10.74 -15.10 -4.39
N ALA A 26 10.77 -14.12 -5.30
CA ALA A 26 11.35 -12.82 -5.03
C ALA A 26 10.49 -12.00 -4.04
N ALA A 27 9.17 -12.05 -4.20
CA ALA A 27 8.22 -11.46 -3.24
C ALA A 27 8.41 -12.08 -1.84
N GLN A 28 8.50 -13.41 -1.75
CA GLN A 28 8.75 -14.11 -0.50
C GLN A 28 10.07 -13.69 0.16
N ALA A 29 11.16 -13.57 -0.62
CA ALA A 29 12.43 -13.10 -0.08
C ALA A 29 12.36 -11.67 0.48
N ARG A 30 11.55 -10.78 -0.12
CA ARG A 30 11.31 -9.42 0.42
C ARG A 30 10.43 -9.45 1.66
N ALA A 31 9.38 -10.28 1.66
CA ALA A 31 8.52 -10.53 2.80
C ALA A 31 9.32 -11.03 4.00
N ASP A 32 10.21 -12.00 3.82
CA ASP A 32 11.02 -12.57 4.89
C ASP A 32 11.92 -11.51 5.55
N ILE A 33 12.50 -10.59 4.76
CA ILE A 33 13.28 -9.47 5.28
C ILE A 33 12.40 -8.55 6.13
N LEU A 34 11.21 -8.20 5.65
CA LEU A 34 10.26 -7.36 6.38
C LEU A 34 9.84 -8.04 7.69
N MET A 35 9.38 -9.28 7.61
CA MET A 35 8.93 -10.06 8.77
C MET A 35 10.04 -10.21 9.80
N LYS A 36 11.28 -10.51 9.37
CA LYS A 36 12.44 -10.58 10.26
C LYS A 36 12.72 -9.25 10.97
N ARG A 37 12.54 -8.12 10.27
CA ARG A 37 12.70 -6.78 10.86
C ARG A 37 11.60 -6.43 11.87
N LEU A 38 10.38 -6.94 11.66
CA LEU A 38 9.24 -6.68 12.54
C LEU A 38 9.19 -7.63 13.74
N LYS A 39 9.71 -8.85 13.60
CA LYS A 39 9.66 -9.89 14.62
C LYS A 39 10.25 -9.41 15.96
N GLY A 40 9.48 -9.58 17.03
CA GLY A 40 9.89 -9.22 18.39
C GLY A 40 9.78 -7.74 18.73
N LYS A 41 9.31 -6.88 17.80
CA LYS A 41 9.01 -5.48 18.14
C LYS A 41 7.77 -5.43 19.06
N PRO A 42 7.83 -4.71 20.19
CA PRO A 42 6.69 -4.59 21.09
C PRO A 42 5.44 -4.06 20.39
N GLY A 43 4.31 -4.76 20.59
CA GLY A 43 3.03 -4.37 20.00
C GLY A 43 2.90 -4.62 18.50
N ILE A 44 3.80 -5.40 17.88
CA ILE A 44 3.68 -5.80 16.47
C ILE A 44 3.58 -7.32 16.35
N VAL A 45 2.52 -7.80 15.70
CA VAL A 45 2.41 -9.19 15.24
C VAL A 45 2.52 -9.19 13.72
N VAL A 46 3.30 -10.11 13.17
CA VAL A 46 3.46 -10.24 11.72
C VAL A 46 3.29 -11.70 11.30
N GLU A 47 2.44 -11.93 10.31
CA GLU A 47 2.12 -13.25 9.77
C GLU A 47 2.12 -13.20 8.24
N ASN A 48 2.50 -14.29 7.59
CA ASN A 48 2.37 -14.45 6.15
C ASN A 48 1.25 -15.46 5.88
N LEU A 49 0.17 -15.02 5.23
CA LEU A 49 -1.07 -15.77 5.10
C LEU A 49 -1.45 -15.97 3.62
N ASN A 50 -1.89 -17.18 3.30
CA ASN A 50 -2.51 -17.50 2.01
C ASN A 50 -3.87 -16.80 1.86
N ALA A 51 -4.40 -16.76 0.64
CA ALA A 51 -5.53 -15.90 0.26
C ALA A 51 -6.79 -16.05 1.13
N LYS A 52 -7.16 -17.29 1.52
CA LYS A 52 -8.34 -17.54 2.35
C LYS A 52 -8.12 -17.12 3.81
N PRO A 53 -7.06 -17.58 4.52
CA PRO A 53 -6.74 -17.07 5.85
C PRO A 53 -6.55 -15.55 5.90
N ALA A 54 -5.91 -14.96 4.89
CA ALA A 54 -5.73 -13.52 4.76
C ALA A 54 -7.07 -12.77 4.71
N ALA A 55 -8.07 -13.31 4.00
CA ALA A 55 -9.41 -12.71 3.96
C ALA A 55 -10.13 -12.77 5.32
N GLU A 56 -10.01 -13.89 6.05
CA GLU A 56 -10.59 -14.00 7.40
C GLU A 56 -9.86 -13.11 8.41
N TRP A 57 -8.53 -13.03 8.32
CA TRP A 57 -7.71 -12.10 9.06
C TRP A 57 -8.17 -10.66 8.81
N MET A 58 -8.33 -10.26 7.54
CA MET A 58 -8.75 -8.91 7.19
C MET A 58 -10.11 -8.57 7.80
N LYS A 59 -11.11 -9.46 7.70
CA LYS A 59 -12.42 -9.28 8.35
C LYS A 59 -12.30 -9.08 9.87
N ALA A 60 -11.46 -9.88 10.53
CA ALA A 60 -11.29 -9.80 11.98
C ALA A 60 -10.64 -8.47 12.45
N HIS A 61 -9.82 -7.86 11.58
CA HIS A 61 -9.09 -6.62 11.83
C HIS A 61 -9.78 -5.37 11.23
N THR A 62 -10.97 -5.53 10.64
CA THR A 62 -11.81 -4.43 10.17
C THR A 62 -12.67 -3.90 11.32
N LYS A 63 -12.12 -2.93 12.06
CA LYS A 63 -12.81 -2.20 13.13
C LYS A 63 -12.49 -0.71 13.03
N LYS A 64 -13.47 0.15 13.34
CA LYS A 64 -13.30 1.62 13.29
C LYS A 64 -12.02 2.07 14.00
N ASN A 65 -11.31 3.02 13.38
CA ASN A 65 -10.00 3.51 13.82
C ASN A 65 -8.93 2.42 13.82
N GLY A 66 -8.97 1.52 12.82
CA GLY A 66 -7.97 0.51 12.54
C GLY A 66 -6.57 1.10 12.33
N ASN A 67 -5.56 0.26 12.51
CA ASN A 67 -4.14 0.61 12.33
C ASN A 67 -3.31 -0.60 11.86
N HIS A 68 -3.98 -1.65 11.37
CA HIS A 68 -3.36 -2.88 10.90
C HIS A 68 -2.89 -2.70 9.44
N VAL A 69 -1.94 -3.52 9.02
CA VAL A 69 -1.27 -3.37 7.71
C VAL A 69 -1.40 -4.65 6.89
N PHE A 70 -1.84 -4.51 5.64
CA PHE A 70 -1.86 -5.59 4.65
C PHE A 70 -0.79 -5.33 3.59
N VAL A 71 0.21 -6.20 3.49
CA VAL A 71 1.37 -6.06 2.61
C VAL A 71 1.19 -6.98 1.41
N MET A 72 1.18 -6.41 0.21
CA MET A 72 1.04 -7.13 -1.06
C MET A 72 2.18 -6.77 -2.04
N TYR A 73 2.36 -7.64 -3.04
CA TYR A 73 3.42 -7.54 -4.05
C TYR A 73 2.85 -7.56 -5.47
N GLY A 74 2.08 -6.53 -5.80
CA GLY A 74 1.62 -6.23 -7.15
C GLY A 74 0.25 -6.81 -7.48
N ASP A 75 -0.32 -7.61 -6.58
CA ASP A 75 -1.62 -8.23 -6.80
C ASP A 75 -2.49 -8.28 -5.53
N ILE A 76 -3.79 -8.06 -5.69
CA ILE A 76 -4.77 -8.09 -4.60
C ILE A 76 -5.59 -9.39 -4.62
N PRO A 77 -5.59 -10.24 -3.58
CA PRO A 77 -6.29 -11.52 -3.63
C PRO A 77 -7.80 -11.39 -3.96
N THR A 78 -8.29 -12.27 -4.85
CA THR A 78 -9.71 -12.28 -5.27
C THR A 78 -10.67 -12.62 -4.13
N THR A 79 -10.16 -13.22 -3.06
CA THR A 79 -10.91 -13.54 -1.83
C THR A 79 -11.31 -12.28 -1.04
N ILE A 80 -10.59 -11.16 -1.20
CA ILE A 80 -10.90 -9.88 -0.54
C ILE A 80 -11.44 -8.81 -1.50
N TYR A 81 -11.07 -8.91 -2.79
CA TYR A 81 -11.57 -8.02 -3.84
C TYR A 81 -11.80 -8.80 -5.16
N PRO A 82 -13.06 -9.12 -5.50
CA PRO A 82 -13.39 -9.91 -6.68
C PRO A 82 -12.93 -9.26 -8.00
N ALA A 83 -12.70 -10.09 -9.01
CA ALA A 83 -12.31 -9.64 -10.36
C ALA A 83 -13.37 -8.73 -11.01
N SER A 84 -12.94 -7.98 -12.03
CA SER A 84 -13.78 -7.06 -12.82
C SER A 84 -14.46 -5.98 -11.99
N CYS A 85 -13.92 -5.69 -10.80
CA CYS A 85 -14.56 -4.81 -9.82
C CYS A 85 -16.02 -5.20 -9.57
N ALA A 86 -16.33 -6.50 -9.59
CA ALA A 86 -17.70 -7.01 -9.47
C ALA A 86 -18.37 -6.60 -8.15
N LYS A 87 -17.56 -6.22 -7.16
CA LYS A 87 -17.99 -5.67 -5.89
C LYS A 87 -17.26 -4.34 -5.64
N LYS A 88 -17.71 -3.31 -6.36
CA LYS A 88 -17.16 -1.94 -6.27
C LYS A 88 -17.26 -1.39 -4.85
N ASP A 89 -18.40 -1.63 -4.22
CA ASP A 89 -18.71 -1.12 -2.89
C ASP A 89 -18.80 -2.28 -1.87
N SER A 90 -18.44 -1.98 -0.63
CA SER A 90 -18.50 -2.92 0.50
C SER A 90 -17.70 -4.22 0.30
N SER A 91 -16.62 -4.20 -0.50
CA SER A 91 -15.67 -5.32 -0.56
C SER A 91 -14.96 -5.52 0.79
N ILE A 92 -14.29 -6.67 1.01
CA ILE A 92 -13.58 -6.88 2.28
C ILE A 92 -12.41 -5.89 2.37
N ALA A 93 -11.70 -5.68 1.26
CA ALA A 93 -10.56 -4.77 1.18
C ALA A 93 -10.95 -3.30 1.37
N GLU A 94 -12.03 -2.85 0.75
CA GLU A 94 -12.54 -1.48 0.90
C GLU A 94 -12.98 -1.21 2.34
N LYS A 95 -13.79 -2.10 2.94
CA LYS A 95 -14.19 -1.95 4.35
C LYS A 95 -12.99 -1.93 5.29
N TYR A 96 -11.94 -2.67 4.97
CA TYR A 96 -10.70 -2.68 5.74
C TYR A 96 -9.98 -1.33 5.66
N LEU A 97 -9.89 -0.74 4.46
CA LEU A 97 -9.33 0.60 4.24
C LEU A 97 -10.17 1.69 4.92
N GLU A 98 -11.49 1.67 4.74
CA GLU A 98 -12.45 2.58 5.38
C GLU A 98 -12.57 2.39 6.90
N ALA A 99 -12.06 1.29 7.45
CA ALA A 99 -11.91 1.14 8.88
C ALA A 99 -10.71 1.92 9.44
N GLY A 100 -9.83 2.44 8.57
CA GLY A 100 -8.60 3.15 8.93
C GLY A 100 -7.32 2.34 8.77
N ASN A 101 -7.41 1.12 8.24
CA ASN A 101 -6.24 0.27 8.06
C ASN A 101 -5.44 0.63 6.80
N THR A 102 -4.28 0.00 6.66
CA THR A 102 -3.29 0.33 5.64
C THR A 102 -3.09 -0.81 4.65
N PHE A 103 -2.97 -0.48 3.37
CA PHE A 103 -2.37 -1.36 2.37
C PHE A 103 -0.98 -0.85 1.99
N THR A 104 -0.05 -1.78 1.80
CA THR A 104 1.23 -1.46 1.15
C THR A 104 1.37 -2.30 -0.11
N ASN A 105 1.83 -1.70 -1.19
CA ASN A 105 2.08 -2.42 -2.44
C ASN A 105 3.51 -2.18 -2.92
N SER A 106 4.10 -3.25 -3.43
CA SER A 106 5.31 -3.21 -4.25
C SER A 106 5.06 -3.95 -5.55
N ALA A 107 5.85 -3.69 -6.59
CA ALA A 107 5.88 -4.50 -7.81
C ALA A 107 4.60 -4.51 -8.68
N ASP A 108 3.69 -3.55 -8.53
CA ASP A 108 2.77 -3.10 -9.60
C ASP A 108 1.96 -1.86 -9.15
N TYR A 109 1.04 -1.45 -10.02
CA TYR A 109 -0.14 -0.63 -9.82
C TYR A 109 -1.04 -1.18 -8.68
N PHE A 110 -1.50 -0.33 -7.76
CA PHE A 110 -2.44 -0.72 -6.70
C PHE A 110 -3.74 -1.31 -7.25
N PHE A 111 -4.08 -2.51 -6.80
CA PHE A 111 -5.37 -3.17 -7.07
C PHE A 111 -5.69 -3.48 -8.54
N TRP A 112 -4.72 -3.30 -9.45
CA TRP A 112 -4.82 -3.59 -10.89
C TRP A 112 -5.25 -5.03 -11.18
N GLY A 113 -4.67 -5.95 -10.40
CA GLY A 113 -4.96 -7.36 -10.48
C GLY A 113 -4.17 -8.05 -11.60
N GLN A 114 -3.65 -9.25 -11.34
CA GLN A 114 -2.91 -10.05 -12.32
C GLN A 114 -3.68 -10.18 -13.65
N GLY A 115 -2.99 -9.93 -14.76
CA GLY A 115 -3.58 -9.93 -16.10
C GLY A 115 -4.53 -8.76 -16.39
N GLY A 116 -4.54 -7.72 -15.55
CA GLY A 116 -5.47 -6.58 -15.68
C GLY A 116 -6.91 -6.97 -15.35
N ARG A 117 -7.11 -7.90 -14.41
CA ARG A 117 -8.46 -8.36 -14.04
C ARG A 117 -9.35 -7.26 -13.47
N ASN A 118 -8.79 -6.21 -12.88
CA ASN A 118 -9.54 -5.05 -12.39
C ASN A 118 -9.20 -3.78 -13.16
N LYS A 119 -8.04 -3.72 -13.83
CA LYS A 119 -7.57 -2.51 -14.50
C LYS A 119 -7.59 -1.29 -13.55
N GLU A 120 -7.87 -0.10 -14.06
CA GLU A 120 -7.98 1.13 -13.26
C GLU A 120 -9.15 1.09 -12.27
N CYS A 121 -10.21 0.31 -12.56
CA CYS A 121 -11.36 0.30 -11.67
C CYS A 121 -11.01 -0.22 -10.26
N GLY A 122 -9.93 -0.99 -10.10
CA GLY A 122 -9.47 -1.43 -8.78
C GLY A 122 -9.10 -0.28 -7.86
N ILE A 123 -8.31 0.69 -8.34
CA ILE A 123 -7.91 1.84 -7.52
C ILE A 123 -9.01 2.89 -7.42
N GLN A 124 -9.78 3.06 -8.50
CA GLN A 124 -10.85 4.06 -8.55
C GLN A 124 -11.96 3.77 -7.54
N THR A 125 -12.30 2.49 -7.31
CA THR A 125 -13.27 2.10 -6.28
C THR A 125 -12.68 2.18 -4.89
N MET A 126 -11.44 1.71 -4.67
CA MET A 126 -10.80 1.77 -3.35
C MET A 126 -10.59 3.20 -2.84
N MET A 127 -10.39 4.15 -3.76
CA MET A 127 -10.20 5.56 -3.42
C MET A 127 -11.47 6.40 -3.55
N ASP A 128 -12.55 5.89 -4.13
CA ASP A 128 -13.71 6.65 -4.59
C ASP A 128 -13.36 7.84 -5.52
N ILE A 129 -12.35 7.70 -6.38
CA ILE A 129 -11.93 8.74 -7.34
C ILE A 129 -12.02 8.16 -8.75
N PRO A 130 -13.05 8.51 -9.56
CA PRO A 130 -13.24 7.92 -10.88
C PRO A 130 -12.10 8.19 -11.88
N SER A 131 -11.31 9.25 -11.69
CA SER A 131 -10.23 9.64 -12.60
C SER A 131 -8.83 9.23 -12.16
N ILE A 132 -8.66 8.67 -10.95
CA ILE A 132 -7.33 8.35 -10.42
C ILE A 132 -6.71 7.21 -11.23
N VAL A 133 -5.45 7.38 -11.62
CA VAL A 133 -4.64 6.34 -12.22
C VAL A 133 -3.21 6.30 -11.67
N GLN A 134 -2.48 5.22 -11.97
CA GLN A 134 -1.02 5.08 -11.75
C GLN A 134 -0.30 4.71 -13.05
N TRP A 135 -0.76 5.24 -14.18
CA TRP A 135 -0.18 4.97 -15.49
C TRP A 135 0.81 6.05 -15.87
N ASP A 136 2.09 5.70 -15.80
CA ASP A 136 3.16 6.30 -16.59
C ASP A 136 4.12 5.16 -16.99
N ASP A 137 5.26 5.45 -17.61
CA ASP A 137 6.33 4.47 -17.80
C ASP A 137 7.69 5.18 -17.71
N ASN A 138 8.69 4.53 -17.11
CA ASN A 138 10.07 5.00 -16.93
C ASN A 138 10.15 6.44 -16.39
N THR A 139 9.24 6.81 -15.47
CA THR A 139 9.18 8.17 -14.95
C THR A 139 10.35 8.42 -14.02
N GLN A 140 11.22 9.35 -14.39
CA GLN A 140 12.35 9.76 -13.56
C GLN A 140 11.87 10.42 -12.27
N MET A 141 12.31 9.89 -11.14
CA MET A 141 11.99 10.37 -9.81
C MET A 141 13.25 10.91 -9.11
N LYS A 142 13.04 11.87 -8.23
CA LYS A 142 14.07 12.48 -7.40
C LYS A 142 13.68 12.35 -5.93
N LEU A 143 14.67 12.09 -5.08
CA LEU A 143 14.43 12.03 -3.64
C LEU A 143 14.00 13.37 -3.10
N THR A 144 12.93 13.34 -2.30
CA THR A 144 12.52 14.46 -1.47
C THR A 144 13.41 14.55 -0.21
N ALA A 145 13.18 15.59 0.61
CA ALA A 145 13.81 15.69 1.92
C ALA A 145 13.47 14.47 2.81
N GLU A 146 12.19 14.05 2.83
CA GLU A 146 11.75 12.89 3.62
C GLU A 146 12.32 11.57 3.09
N GLY A 147 12.45 11.42 1.76
CA GLY A 147 13.12 10.26 1.16
C GLY A 147 14.57 10.12 1.57
N LYS A 148 15.33 11.23 1.58
CA LYS A 148 16.73 11.22 2.04
C LYS A 148 16.83 10.83 3.52
N LYS A 149 15.86 11.27 4.33
CA LYS A 149 15.85 11.05 5.78
C LYS A 149 15.45 9.63 6.15
N TYR A 150 14.37 9.11 5.59
CA TYR A 150 13.76 7.85 6.04
C TYR A 150 14.03 6.66 5.13
N SER A 151 14.51 6.89 3.90
CA SER A 151 14.76 5.83 2.92
C SER A 151 16.22 5.79 2.46
N PRO A 152 17.18 5.50 3.37
CA PRO A 152 18.60 5.52 3.07
C PRO A 152 19.02 4.50 2.00
N THR A 153 18.20 3.48 1.71
CA THR A 153 18.42 2.56 0.59
C THR A 153 18.08 3.20 -0.75
N LEU A 154 17.00 3.99 -0.83
CA LEU A 154 16.68 4.75 -2.04
C LEU A 154 17.77 5.79 -2.33
N ALA A 155 18.32 6.42 -1.28
CA ALA A 155 19.44 7.36 -1.37
C ALA A 155 20.73 6.76 -1.98
N LYS A 156 20.84 5.44 -2.02
CA LYS A 156 21.99 4.72 -2.60
C LYS A 156 21.73 4.21 -4.01
N MET A 157 20.50 4.31 -4.51
CA MET A 157 20.18 3.90 -5.88
C MET A 157 20.78 4.90 -6.87
N LYS A 158 21.27 4.38 -8.00
CA LYS A 158 21.88 5.20 -9.06
C LYS A 158 20.84 6.00 -9.85
N ALA A 159 19.66 5.42 -10.01
CA ALA A 159 18.50 6.03 -10.62
C ALA A 159 17.26 5.59 -9.82
N ILE A 160 16.26 6.46 -9.76
CA ILE A 160 14.95 6.14 -9.18
C ILE A 160 13.96 6.40 -10.29
N GLU A 161 13.35 5.34 -10.77
CA GLU A 161 12.36 5.37 -11.83
C GLU A 161 11.10 4.69 -11.34
N SER A 162 9.97 5.19 -11.80
CA SER A 162 8.66 4.65 -11.45
C SER A 162 7.85 4.46 -12.71
N ASP A 163 7.40 3.23 -12.92
CA ASP A 163 6.39 2.93 -13.92
C ASP A 163 4.97 3.16 -13.36
N ARG A 164 4.79 3.15 -12.03
CA ARG A 164 3.45 3.27 -11.42
C ARG A 164 3.35 4.37 -10.37
N PRO A 165 3.76 5.61 -10.70
CA PRO A 165 3.65 6.69 -9.75
C PRO A 165 2.18 6.96 -9.40
N PHE A 166 1.90 7.37 -8.17
CA PHE A 166 0.60 7.97 -7.88
C PHE A 166 0.48 9.31 -8.59
N HIS A 167 -0.63 9.52 -9.29
CA HIS A 167 -1.00 10.79 -9.91
C HIS A 167 -1.63 11.71 -8.85
N VAL A 168 -0.77 12.43 -8.14
CA VAL A 168 -1.15 13.29 -6.99
C VAL A 168 -2.05 14.44 -7.43
N ASP A 169 -1.90 14.91 -8.66
CA ASP A 169 -2.74 15.93 -9.30
C ASP A 169 -4.19 15.48 -9.53
N GLN A 170 -4.47 14.18 -9.45
CA GLN A 170 -5.80 13.60 -9.61
C GLN A 170 -6.50 13.30 -8.28
N LEU A 171 -5.84 13.56 -7.13
CA LEU A 171 -6.47 13.38 -5.83
C LEU A 171 -7.59 14.41 -5.64
N ASP A 172 -8.71 13.95 -5.08
CA ASP A 172 -9.77 14.83 -4.61
C ASP A 172 -9.57 15.19 -3.14
N LYS A 173 -10.52 15.93 -2.55
CA LYS A 173 -10.45 16.37 -1.15
C LYS A 173 -10.52 15.24 -0.11
N LYS A 174 -10.87 14.00 -0.50
CA LYS A 174 -10.92 12.86 0.42
C LYS A 174 -9.52 12.30 0.69
N TRP A 175 -8.55 12.57 -0.18
CA TRP A 175 -7.20 12.02 -0.09
C TRP A 175 -6.14 13.10 0.01
N GLU A 176 -5.10 12.84 0.80
CA GLU A 176 -3.91 13.68 0.83
C GLU A 176 -2.66 12.85 0.52
N LEU A 177 -1.68 13.51 -0.09
CA LEU A 177 -0.30 13.05 -0.08
C LEU A 177 0.30 13.35 1.30
N GLU A 178 0.31 12.36 2.19
CA GLU A 178 0.88 12.47 3.54
C GLU A 178 2.41 12.63 3.47
N VAL A 179 3.07 11.79 2.66
CA VAL A 179 4.51 11.83 2.45
C VAL A 179 4.85 11.41 1.03
N ALA A 180 5.72 12.17 0.34
CA ALA A 180 6.46 11.69 -0.82
C ALA A 180 7.90 11.42 -0.41
N PHE A 181 8.40 10.20 -0.61
CA PHE A 181 9.82 9.86 -0.45
C PHE A 181 10.60 10.15 -1.73
N ALA A 182 10.01 9.89 -2.88
CA ALA A 182 10.50 10.37 -4.16
C ALA A 182 9.35 10.90 -5.02
N SER A 183 9.67 11.87 -5.87
CA SER A 183 8.72 12.55 -6.73
C SER A 183 9.38 13.05 -8.00
N LYS A 184 8.60 13.31 -9.03
CA LYS A 184 9.11 13.84 -10.31
C LYS A 184 9.85 15.17 -10.14
N SER A 185 9.36 16.03 -9.23
CA SER A 185 9.99 17.32 -8.93
C SER A 185 11.13 17.24 -7.91
N GLY A 186 11.21 16.17 -7.10
CA GLY A 186 12.09 16.08 -5.93
C GLY A 186 11.58 16.86 -4.72
N ASN A 187 10.36 17.41 -4.78
CA ASN A 187 9.72 18.13 -3.70
C ASN A 187 8.43 17.42 -3.26
N ALA A 188 7.94 17.76 -2.05
CA ALA A 188 6.65 17.27 -1.55
C ALA A 188 5.46 17.77 -2.37
N LYS A 189 5.56 18.98 -2.95
CA LYS A 189 4.59 19.48 -3.94
C LYS A 189 4.95 18.93 -5.32
N THR A 190 4.11 18.04 -5.84
CA THR A 190 4.37 17.26 -7.07
C THR A 190 3.06 16.78 -7.70
N ASP A 191 3.11 16.44 -8.99
CA ASP A 191 2.07 15.74 -9.76
C ASP A 191 2.23 14.22 -9.68
N ARG A 192 3.45 13.74 -9.44
CA ARG A 192 3.80 12.31 -9.35
C ARG A 192 4.61 12.00 -8.11
N ALA A 193 4.26 10.93 -7.40
CA ALA A 193 5.01 10.46 -6.23
C ALA A 193 5.06 8.92 -6.15
N ASP A 194 6.26 8.39 -5.93
CA ASP A 194 6.57 6.98 -5.65
C ASP A 194 8.06 6.91 -5.25
N PRO A 195 8.43 6.35 -4.08
CA PRO A 195 7.53 5.86 -3.03
C PRO A 195 6.78 6.98 -2.31
N CYS A 196 5.57 6.69 -1.84
CA CYS A 196 4.74 7.67 -1.15
C CYS A 196 3.72 7.02 -0.20
N ILE A 197 3.12 7.85 0.64
CA ILE A 197 2.00 7.50 1.52
C ILE A 197 0.86 8.44 1.16
N LEU A 198 -0.27 7.86 0.77
CA LEU A 198 -1.55 8.57 0.65
C LEU A 198 -2.44 8.21 1.83
N THR A 199 -3.17 9.20 2.34
CA THR A 199 -4.06 9.04 3.50
C THR A 199 -5.47 9.52 3.15
N GLU A 200 -6.45 8.68 3.43
CA GLU A 200 -7.87 9.03 3.32
C GLU A 200 -8.29 9.85 4.56
N GLN A 201 -8.97 10.96 4.34
CA GLN A 201 -9.20 11.98 5.37
C GLN A 201 -10.26 11.61 6.40
N ASN A 202 -11.29 10.87 6.02
CA ASN A 202 -12.43 10.54 6.87
C ASN A 202 -12.15 9.36 7.79
N TYR A 203 -11.50 8.34 7.26
CA TYR A 203 -11.27 7.05 7.90
C TYR A 203 -9.83 6.87 8.37
N LYS A 204 -8.90 7.68 7.85
CA LYS A 204 -7.45 7.59 8.11
C LYS A 204 -6.80 6.30 7.59
N GLY A 205 -7.46 5.66 6.62
CA GLY A 205 -6.90 4.55 5.86
C GLY A 205 -5.72 5.03 5.00
N ARG A 206 -4.76 4.15 4.72
CA ARG A 206 -3.54 4.52 3.98
C ARG A 206 -3.22 3.57 2.85
N LEU A 207 -2.68 4.13 1.77
CA LEU A 207 -2.02 3.40 0.71
C LEU A 207 -0.54 3.78 0.71
N ILE A 208 0.33 2.80 0.91
CA ILE A 208 1.78 2.98 0.89
C ILE A 208 2.34 2.34 -0.38
N GLN A 209 2.69 3.17 -1.36
CA GLN A 209 3.38 2.73 -2.58
C GLN A 209 4.86 2.62 -2.31
N VAL A 210 5.45 1.51 -2.76
CA VAL A 210 6.88 1.24 -2.67
C VAL A 210 7.38 0.78 -4.04
N CYS A 211 8.30 1.54 -4.63
CA CYS A 211 8.96 1.22 -5.91
C CYS A 211 9.65 -0.16 -5.90
#